data_AF-A0A503AXP0-F1
#
_entry.id   AF-A0A503AXP0-F1
#
_cell.length_a   1.000
_cell.length_b   1.000
_cell.length_c   1.000
_cell.angle_alpha   90.00
_cell.angle_beta   90.00
_cell.angle_gamma   90.00
#
_symmetry.space_group_name_H-M   'P 1'
#
loop_
_entity.id
_entity.type
_entity.pdbx_description
1 polymer ?
#
loop_
_entity_poly.entity_id
_entity_poly.type
_entity_poly.pdbx_seq_one_letter_code
_entity_poly.pdbx_strand_id
1 'polypeptide(L)'
;MVPPSNWMSLMPQWFTATVFGLLALAAVWGIYRSVSSGVAYDDIYRFEIGSNPLGFAFAIASRILIVAFAIAMILHALGFIGDPVSMLRSAFG
;
A
#
# COMPACT_ATOMS: atom_id res chain seq x y z
N MET A 1 22.38 28.00 23.11
CA MET A 1 22.34 26.55 22.78
C MET A 1 20.91 26.23 22.36
N VAL A 2 20.67 26.09 21.06
CA VAL A 2 19.35 25.73 20.51
C VAL A 2 19.27 24.20 20.54
N PRO A 3 18.23 23.58 21.14
CA PRO A 3 18.14 22.12 21.17
C PRO A 3 18.02 21.57 19.74
N PRO A 4 18.58 20.38 19.47
CA PRO A 4 18.56 19.81 18.14
C PRO A 4 17.12 19.43 17.77
N SER A 5 16.55 20.17 16.82
CA SER A 5 15.71 19.66 15.73
C SER A 5 14.94 18.37 16.01
N ASN A 6 13.89 18.46 16.84
CA ASN A 6 12.84 17.46 17.01
C ASN A 6 11.91 17.35 15.77
N TRP A 7 12.45 17.42 14.55
CA TRP A 7 11.63 17.28 13.34
C TRP A 7 11.14 15.82 13.13
N MET A 8 11.69 14.86 13.87
CA MET A 8 11.31 13.44 13.82
C MET A 8 10.12 13.07 14.72
N SER A 9 9.65 13.96 15.60
CA SER A 9 8.45 13.75 16.43
C SER A 9 7.16 14.31 15.80
N LEU A 10 7.20 14.75 14.54
CA LEU A 10 6.20 15.64 13.94
C LEU A 10 5.14 14.97 13.06
N MET A 11 5.17 13.65 12.88
CA MET A 11 4.07 12.92 12.23
C MET A 11 3.32 12.10 13.28
N PRO A 12 2.15 12.57 13.73
CA PRO A 12 1.34 11.80 14.66
C PRO A 12 1.02 10.42 14.07
N GLN A 13 1.08 9.37 14.88
CA GLN A 13 0.80 7.99 14.42
C GLN A 13 -0.57 7.87 13.73
N TRP A 14 -1.56 8.67 14.16
CA TRP A 14 -2.88 8.74 13.54
C TRP A 14 -2.85 9.31 12.12
N PHE A 15 -1.92 10.22 11.80
CA PHE A 15 -1.75 10.77 10.46
C PHE A 15 -1.23 9.69 9.50
N THR A 16 -0.19 8.95 9.92
CA THR A 16 0.33 7.81 9.17
C THR A 16 -0.75 6.76 8.93
N ALA A 17 -1.49 6.37 9.97
CA ALA A 17 -2.59 5.41 9.85
C ALA A 17 -3.68 5.89 8.88
N THR A 18 -4.01 7.19 8.88
CA THR A 18 -5.02 7.78 7.99
C THR A 18 -4.56 7.78 6.53
N VAL A 19 -3.32 8.18 6.26
CA VAL A 19 -2.76 8.16 4.89
C VAL A 19 -2.72 6.75 4.34
N PHE A 20 -2.19 5.78 5.10
CA PHE A 20 -2.17 4.37 4.67
C PHE A 20 -3.58 3.76 4.57
N GLY A 21 -4.51 4.17 5.44
CA GLY A 21 -5.91 3.78 5.34
C GLY A 21 -6.59 4.26 4.06
N LEU A 22 -6.36 5.53 3.68
CA LEU A 22 -6.86 6.09 2.41
C LEU A 22 -6.24 5.41 1.19
N LEU A 23 -4.94 5.12 1.23
CA LEU A 23 -4.26 4.37 0.18
C LEU A 23 -4.79 2.93 0.05
N ALA A 24 -5.06 2.26 1.18
CA ALA A 24 -5.67 0.93 1.19
C ALA A 24 -7.08 0.96 0.60
N LEU A 25 -7.91 1.94 0.98
CA LEU A 25 -9.26 2.14 0.42
C LEU A 25 -9.22 2.39 -1.09
N ALA A 26 -8.31 3.25 -1.56
CA ALA A 26 -8.12 3.51 -2.99
C ALA A 26 -7.67 2.25 -3.74
N ALA A 27 -6.77 1.46 -3.16
CA ALA A 27 -6.31 0.20 -3.74
C ALA A 27 -7.43 -0.87 -3.80
N VAL A 28 -8.22 -1.02 -2.73
CA VAL A 28 -9.39 -1.91 -2.71
C VAL A 28 -10.43 -1.48 -3.74
N TRP A 29 -10.70 -0.19 -3.85
CA TRP A 29 -11.58 0.36 -4.88
C TRP A 29 -11.06 0.07 -6.30
N GLY A 30 -9.75 0.22 -6.50
CA GLY A 30 -9.08 -0.13 -7.76
C GLY A 30 -9.22 -1.62 -8.09
N ILE A 31 -9.05 -2.52 -7.11
CA ILE A 31 -9.25 -3.97 -7.28
C ILE A 31 -10.71 -4.24 -7.64
N TYR A 32 -11.67 -3.70 -6.88
CA TYR A 32 -13.10 -3.90 -7.13
C TYR A 32 -13.50 -3.46 -8.54
N ARG A 33 -13.05 -2.27 -8.96
CA ARG A 33 -13.30 -1.76 -10.30
C ARG A 33 -12.67 -2.64 -11.38
N SER A 34 -11.46 -3.13 -11.19
CA SER A 34 -10.78 -3.99 -12.17
C SER A 34 -11.37 -5.39 -12.26
N VAL A 35 -11.83 -5.96 -11.14
CA VAL A 35 -12.54 -7.24 -11.13
C VAL A 35 -13.92 -7.10 -11.78
N SER A 36 -14.66 -6.02 -11.46
CA SER A 36 -15.99 -5.78 -12.03
C SER A 36 -15.97 -5.44 -13.53
N SER A 37 -14.89 -4.85 -14.03
CA SER A 37 -14.76 -4.52 -15.45
C SER A 37 -14.05 -5.59 -16.27
N GLY A 38 -13.37 -6.56 -15.64
CA GLY A 38 -12.50 -7.52 -16.32
C GLY A 38 -11.26 -6.90 -16.94
N VAL A 39 -10.97 -5.63 -16.62
CA VAL A 39 -9.86 -4.85 -17.17
C VAL A 39 -9.06 -4.19 -16.03
N ALA A 40 -7.78 -4.52 -15.95
CA ALA A 40 -6.85 -3.79 -15.12
C ALA A 40 -6.37 -2.57 -15.92
N TYR A 41 -6.91 -1.40 -15.57
CA TYR A 41 -6.48 -0.12 -16.13
C TYR A 41 -5.23 0.37 -15.42
N ASP A 42 -4.17 0.61 -16.19
CA ASP A 42 -3.23 1.72 -16.00
C ASP A 42 -3.30 2.60 -17.24
N ASP A 43 -3.17 3.92 -17.11
CA ASP A 43 -3.44 4.92 -18.17
C ASP A 43 -2.59 4.71 -19.45
N ILE A 44 -1.55 3.86 -19.37
CA ILE A 44 -0.63 3.49 -20.45
C ILE A 44 -0.76 2.01 -20.85
N TYR A 45 -1.31 1.15 -19.98
CA TYR A 45 -1.41 -0.30 -20.19
C TYR A 45 -2.80 -0.84 -19.82
N ARG A 46 -3.54 -1.31 -20.83
CA ARG A 46 -4.76 -2.10 -20.64
C ARG A 46 -4.41 -3.58 -20.60
N PHE A 47 -4.54 -4.20 -19.44
CA PHE A 47 -4.50 -5.66 -19.32
C PHE A 47 -5.93 -6.19 -19.24
N GLU A 48 -6.42 -6.75 -20.34
CA GLU A 48 -7.70 -7.47 -20.36
C GLU A 48 -7.48 -8.93 -19.99
N ILE A 49 -8.39 -9.50 -19.21
CA ILE A 49 -8.29 -10.90 -18.75
C ILE A 49 -8.27 -11.91 -19.92
N GLY A 50 -8.85 -11.53 -21.07
CA GLY A 50 -8.92 -12.36 -22.28
C GLY A 50 -7.66 -12.30 -23.16
N SER A 51 -6.85 -11.25 -23.06
CA SER A 51 -5.66 -11.06 -23.91
C SER A 51 -4.35 -11.26 -23.15
N ASN A 52 -4.30 -10.93 -21.85
CA ASN A 52 -3.14 -11.14 -21.01
C ASN A 52 -3.54 -11.46 -19.56
N PRO A 53 -3.97 -12.72 -19.29
CA PRO A 53 -4.46 -13.15 -17.99
C PRO A 53 -3.40 -13.06 -16.90
N LEU A 54 -2.12 -13.29 -17.24
CA LEU A 54 -1.01 -13.15 -16.30
C LEU A 54 -0.80 -11.68 -15.91
N GLY A 55 -0.80 -10.75 -16.88
CA GLY A 55 -0.67 -9.32 -16.61
C GLY A 55 -1.81 -8.79 -15.72
N PHE A 56 -3.04 -9.23 -15.97
CA PHE A 56 -4.18 -8.92 -15.12
C PHE A 56 -4.00 -9.47 -13.69
N ALA A 57 -3.58 -10.73 -13.55
CA ALA A 57 -3.33 -11.35 -12.25
C ALA A 57 -2.21 -10.64 -11.48
N PHE A 58 -1.11 -10.26 -12.15
CA PHE A 58 -0.01 -9.48 -11.54
C PHE A 58 -0.47 -8.09 -11.10
N ALA A 59 -1.29 -7.41 -11.91
CA ALA A 59 -1.84 -6.11 -11.53
C ALA A 59 -2.71 -6.21 -10.27
N ILE A 60 -3.58 -7.22 -10.18
CA ILE A 60 -4.39 -7.46 -8.98
C ILE A 60 -3.51 -7.85 -7.78
N ALA A 61 -2.55 -8.76 -7.97
CA ALA A 61 -1.64 -9.21 -6.91
C ALA A 61 -0.81 -8.05 -6.33
N SER A 62 -0.31 -7.15 -7.18
CA SER A 62 0.43 -5.96 -6.74
C SER A 62 -0.43 -5.02 -5.89
N ARG A 63 -1.70 -4.81 -6.27
CA ARG A 63 -2.64 -4.00 -5.49
C ARG A 63 -2.96 -4.66 -4.14
N ILE A 64 -3.09 -5.99 -4.09
CA ILE A 64 -3.29 -6.73 -2.84
C ILE A 64 -2.08 -6.58 -1.92
N LEU A 65 -0.86 -6.66 -2.45
CA LEU A 65 0.38 -6.43 -1.69
C LEU A 65 0.41 -5.03 -1.07
N ILE A 66 -0.01 -4.00 -1.81
CA ILE A 66 -0.11 -2.63 -1.29
C ILE A 66 -1.11 -2.55 -0.14
N VAL A 67 -2.28 -3.20 -0.26
CA VAL A 67 -3.28 -3.26 0.82
C VAL A 67 -2.72 -3.97 2.06
N ALA A 68 -2.08 -5.13 1.88
CA ALA A 68 -1.48 -5.87 2.99
C ALA A 68 -0.40 -5.06 3.72
N PHE A 69 0.45 -4.37 2.97
CA PHE A 69 1.46 -3.49 3.52
C PHE A 69 0.86 -2.29 4.27
N ALA A 70 -0.20 -1.68 3.73
CA ALA A 70 -0.92 -0.60 4.38
C ALA A 70 -1.56 -1.06 5.71
N ILE A 71 -2.13 -2.26 5.77
CA ILE A 71 -2.64 -2.85 7.01
C ILE A 71 -1.51 -3.05 8.02
N ALA A 72 -0.35 -3.55 7.60
CA ALA A 72 0.81 -3.70 8.47
C ALA A 72 1.28 -2.34 9.03
N MET A 73 1.32 -1.29 8.21
CA MET A 73 1.64 0.07 8.66
C MET A 73 0.63 0.60 9.68
N ILE A 74 -0.67 0.33 9.51
CA ILE A 74 -1.71 0.71 10.48
C ILE A 74 -1.53 -0.05 11.79
N LEU A 75 -1.28 -1.37 11.74
CA LEU A 75 -1.03 -2.18 12.94
C LEU A 75 0.22 -1.73 13.69
N HIS A 76 1.27 -1.33 12.97
CA HIS A 76 2.48 -0.76 13.55
C HIS A 76 2.21 0.60 14.20
N ALA A 77 1.45 1.47 13.53
CA ALA A 77 1.06 2.78 14.09
C ALA A 77 0.21 2.64 15.36
N LEU A 78 -0.57 1.57 15.50
CA LEU A 78 -1.33 1.22 16.70
C LEU A 78 -0.48 0.50 17.76
N GLY A 79 0.79 0.18 17.47
CA GLY A 79 1.71 -0.47 18.39
C GLY A 79 1.56 -1.99 18.53
N PHE A 80 0.79 -2.64 17.66
CA PHE A 80 0.56 -4.10 17.72
C PHE A 80 1.71 -4.92 17.14
N ILE A 81 2.46 -4.38 16.18
CA ILE A 81 3.57 -5.07 15.51
C ILE A 81 4.81 -4.18 15.39
N GLY A 82 5.97 -4.81 15.20
CA GLY A 82 7.23 -4.12 14.90
C GLY A 82 7.21 -3.37 13.56
N ASP A 83 8.24 -2.59 13.26
CA ASP A 83 8.30 -1.73 12.07
C ASP A 83 8.31 -2.58 10.77
N PRO A 84 7.23 -2.57 9.98
CA PRO A 84 7.15 -3.37 8.76
C PRO A 84 8.12 -2.87 7.68
N VAL A 85 8.54 -1.59 7.72
CA VAL A 85 9.56 -1.06 6.80
C VAL A 85 10.92 -1.67 7.12
N SER A 86 11.24 -1.85 8.40
CA SER A 86 12.48 -2.52 8.83
C SER A 86 12.51 -4.00 8.39
N MET A 87 11.37 -4.68 8.47
CA MET A 87 11.22 -6.06 8.01
C MET A 87 11.36 -6.17 6.49
N LEU A 88 10.78 -5.23 5.74
CA LEU A 88 10.92 -5.19 4.30
C LEU A 88 12.37 -4.91 3.88
N ARG A 89 13.05 -3.99 4.58
CA ARG A 89 14.47 -3.72 4.37
C ARG A 89 15.30 -4.99 4.54
N SER A 90 15.11 -5.73 5.64
CA SER A 90 15.82 -6.99 5.88
C SER A 90 15.52 -8.08 4.85
N ALA A 91 14.35 -8.06 4.21
CA ALA A 91 14.00 -9.05 3.19
C ALA A 91 14.63 -8.74 1.82
N PHE A 92 14.92 -7.47 1.54
CA PHE A 92 15.46 -6.99 0.26
C PHE A 92 16.91 -6.48 0.34
N GLY A 93 17.53 -6.46 1.53
CA GLY A 93 18.88 -5.94 1.76
C GLY A 93 19.49 -6.41 3.08
#